data_AF-A0A821TSV9-F1
#
_entry.id   AF-A0A821TSV9-F1
#
_cell.length_a   1.000
_cell.length_b   1.000
_cell.length_c   1.000
_cell.angle_alpha   90.00
_cell.angle_beta   90.00
_cell.angle_gamma   90.00
#
_symmetry.space_group_name_H-M   'P 1'
#
loop_
_entity.id
_entity.type
_entity.pdbx_description
1 polymer ?
#
loop_
_entity_poly.entity_id
_entity_poly.type
_entity_poly.pdbx_seq_one_letter_code
_entity_poly.pdbx_strand_id
1 'polypeptide(L)' 'VLDAVVTVPAYFNDAQRQATKDAGTIAGLNVLRIINEPTAAAMAYGLDKKASGEKNVLIFDLGGGTFDVSILIIDN' A
#
# COMPACT_ATOMS: atom_id res chain seq x y z
N VAL A 1 -2.97 23.34 0.47
CA VAL A 1 -3.65 22.03 0.46
C VAL A 1 -2.69 21.02 1.04
N LEU A 2 -3.17 20.04 1.80
CA LEU A 2 -2.31 19.02 2.41
C LEU A 2 -2.17 17.86 1.43
N ASP A 3 -0.94 17.60 0.98
CA ASP A 3 -0.63 16.50 0.08
C ASP A 3 -0.48 15.20 0.88
N ALA A 4 -1.05 14.11 0.37
CA ALA A 4 -1.05 12.82 1.05
C ALA A 4 -0.90 11.64 0.09
N VAL A 5 -0.29 10.57 0.60
CA VAL A 5 -0.34 9.22 0.00
C VAL A 5 -1.20 8.36 0.92
N VAL A 6 -2.14 7.61 0.34
CA VAL A 6 -3.09 6.79 1.10
C VAL A 6 -2.90 5.33 0.74
N THR A 7 -2.86 4.45 1.75
CA THR A 7 -2.77 3.01 1.58
C THR A 7 -4.15 2.38 1.42
N VAL A 8 -4.23 1.29 0.66
CA VAL A 8 -5.43 0.43 0.55
C VAL A 8 -5.04 -1.04 0.53
N PRO A 9 -5.95 -1.97 0.84
CA PRO A 9 -5.70 -3.39 0.71
C PRO A 9 -5.31 -3.77 -0.73
N ALA A 10 -4.39 -4.72 -0.89
CA ALA A 10 -3.85 -5.08 -2.20
C ALA A 10 -4.93 -5.62 -3.16
N TYR A 11 -5.98 -6.26 -2.63
CA TYR A 11 -7.09 -6.83 -3.39
C TYR A 11 -8.16 -5.80 -3.79
N PHE A 12 -8.01 -4.52 -3.43
CA PHE A 12 -8.95 -3.48 -3.89
C PHE A 12 -8.94 -3.33 -5.41
N ASN A 13 -10.14 -3.36 -5.99
CA ASN A 13 -10.36 -3.06 -7.40
C ASN A 13 -10.34 -1.54 -7.68
N ASP A 14 -10.40 -1.16 -8.95
CA ASP A 14 -10.31 0.23 -9.39
C ASP A 14 -11.41 1.12 -8.81
N ALA A 15 -12.64 0.60 -8.71
CA ALA A 15 -13.76 1.35 -8.15
C ALA A 15 -13.55 1.66 -6.66
N GLN A 16 -13.07 0.69 -5.89
CA GLN A 16 -12.77 0.87 -4.46
C GLN A 16 -11.59 1.83 -4.24
N ARG A 17 -10.55 1.76 -5.10
CA ARG A 17 -9.41 2.69 -5.08
C ARG A 17 -9.87 4.12 -5.38
N GLN A 18 -10.71 4.30 -6.39
CA GLN A 18 -11.24 5.61 -6.75
C GLN A 18 -12.10 6.19 -5.61
N ALA A 19 -13.00 5.39 -5.04
CA ALA A 19 -13.81 5.80 -3.91
C ALA A 19 -12.95 6.23 -2.70
N THR A 20 -11.83 5.55 -2.44
CA THR A 20 -10.89 5.93 -1.38
C THR A 20 -10.20 7.26 -1.68
N LYS A 21 -9.81 7.49 -2.94
CA LYS A 21 -9.24 8.77 -3.38
C LYS A 21 -10.24 9.92 -3.26
N ASP A 22 -11.48 9.67 -3.63
CA ASP A 22 -12.57 10.64 -3.54
C ASP A 22 -12.86 10.99 -2.07
N ALA A 23 -12.84 10.01 -1.17
CA ALA A 23 -12.96 10.25 0.27
C ALA A 23 -11.86 11.18 0.80
N GLY A 24 -10.60 10.98 0.37
CA GLY A 24 -9.50 11.89 0.69
C GLY A 24 -9.72 13.31 0.15
N THR A 25 -10.23 13.42 -1.08
CA THR A 25 -10.55 14.71 -1.71
C THR A 25 -11.67 15.44 -0.96
N ILE A 26 -12.72 14.73 -0.55
CA ILE A 26 -13.82 15.26 0.26
C ILE A 26 -13.30 15.77 1.62
N ALA A 27 -12.31 15.09 2.19
CA ALA A 27 -11.64 15.52 3.43
C ALA A 27 -10.64 16.69 3.23
N GLY A 28 -10.50 17.21 2.01
CA GLY A 28 -9.61 18.33 1.69
C GLY A 28 -8.14 17.95 1.48
N LEU A 29 -7.85 16.67 1.27
CA LEU A 29 -6.51 16.17 0.95
C LEU A 29 -6.29 16.14 -0.56
N ASN A 30 -5.10 16.53 -1.00
CA ASN A 30 -4.62 16.22 -2.34
C ASN A 30 -3.98 14.84 -2.32
N VAL A 31 -4.72 13.82 -2.73
CA VAL A 31 -4.25 12.43 -2.75
C VAL A 31 -3.33 12.21 -3.95
N LEU A 32 -2.02 12.27 -3.72
CA LEU A 32 -0.97 12.13 -4.73
C LEU A 32 -0.93 10.72 -5.33
N ARG A 33 -1.11 9.70 -4.49
CA ARG A 33 -1.05 8.29 -4.89
C ARG A 33 -1.84 7.42 -3.93
N ILE A 34 -2.51 6.41 -4.49
CA ILE A 34 -2.98 5.25 -3.75
C ILE A 34 -1.94 4.14 -3.89
N ILE A 35 -1.49 3.57 -2.79
CA ILE A 35 -0.54 2.45 -2.78
C ILE A 35 -1.11 1.27 -2.01
N ASN A 36 -0.60 0.07 -2.27
CA ASN A 36 -1.02 -1.11 -1.53
C ASN A 36 -0.38 -1.10 -0.13
N GLU A 37 -1.15 -1.49 0.89
CA GLU A 37 -0.66 -1.73 2.25
C GLU A 37 0.59 -2.61 2.30
N PRO A 38 0.63 -3.82 1.70
CA PRO A 38 1.83 -4.65 1.76
C PRO A 38 3.04 -4.02 1.06
N THR A 39 2.83 -3.20 0.02
CA THR A 39 3.90 -2.44 -0.63
C THR A 39 4.42 -1.33 0.30
N ALA A 40 3.52 -0.62 0.99
CA ALA A 40 3.90 0.38 1.98
C ALA A 40 4.70 -0.25 3.13
N ALA A 41 4.28 -1.42 3.61
CA ALA A 41 5.04 -2.19 4.60
C ALA A 41 6.44 -2.55 4.07
N ALA A 42 6.55 -3.11 2.87
CA ALA A 42 7.84 -3.45 2.28
C ALA A 42 8.79 -2.24 2.14
N MET A 43 8.29 -1.08 1.72
CA MET A 43 9.06 0.17 1.66
C MET A 43 9.47 0.66 3.05
N ALA A 44 8.60 0.54 4.05
CA ALA A 44 8.90 0.96 5.42
C ALA A 44 10.05 0.16 6.04
N TYR A 45 10.14 -1.13 5.74
CA TYR A 45 11.29 -1.98 6.12
C TYR A 45 12.53 -1.76 5.23
N GLY A 46 12.41 -0.93 4.19
CA GLY A 46 13.48 -0.66 3.23
C GLY A 46 13.88 -1.88 2.42
N LEU A 47 12.94 -2.81 2.19
CA LEU A 47 13.20 -4.05 1.45
C LEU A 47 13.41 -3.77 -0.05
N ASP A 48 12.84 -2.68 -0.55
CA ASP A 48 13.10 -2.11 -1.88
C ASP A 48 14.56 -1.63 -2.03
N LYS A 49 15.13 -0.98 -1.02
CA LYS A 49 16.48 -0.39 -1.09
C LYS A 49 17.61 -1.35 -0.74
N LYS A 50 17.30 -2.46 -0.06
CA LYS A 50 18.28 -3.46 0.42
C LYS A 50 18.31 -4.74 -0.42
N ALA A 51 17.61 -4.77 -1.54
CA ALA A 51 17.60 -5.93 -2.43
C ALA A 51 18.82 -5.87 -3.38
N SER A 52 19.76 -6.80 -3.23
CA SER A 52 20.66 -7.17 -4.31
C SER A 52 20.06 -8.41 -4.97
N GLY A 53 19.38 -8.22 -6.11
CA GLY A 53 18.62 -9.26 -6.82
C GLY A 53 17.21 -9.50 -6.27
N GLU A 54 16.45 -10.33 -6.99
CA GLU A 54 15.06 -10.67 -6.70
C GLU A 54 14.89 -11.28 -5.29
N LYS A 55 13.91 -10.76 -4.54
CA LYS A 55 13.53 -11.24 -3.21
C LYS A 55 12.03 -11.48 -3.14
N ASN A 56 11.67 -12.66 -2.67
CA ASN A 56 10.29 -12.99 -2.32
C ASN A 56 10.04 -12.63 -0.86
N VAL A 57 9.03 -11.78 -0.61
CA VAL A 57 8.67 -11.26 0.71
C VAL A 57 7.23 -11.64 1.00
N LEU A 58 6.99 -12.29 2.14
CA LEU A 58 5.63 -12.51 2.66
C LEU A 58 5.31 -11.41 3.68
N ILE A 59 4.24 -10.69 3.43
CA ILE A 59 3.65 -9.73 4.37
C ILE A 59 2.49 -10.43 5.08
N PHE A 60 2.55 -10.41 6.40
CA PHE A 60 1.52 -10.92 7.29
C PHE A 60 0.93 -9.73 8.05
N ASP A 61 -0.30 -9.34 7.69
CA ASP A 61 -1.03 -8.25 8.33
C ASP A 61 -2.18 -8.81 9.15
N LEU A 62 -2.09 -8.69 10.48
CA LEU A 62 -3.09 -9.17 11.42
C LEU A 62 -3.65 -7.99 12.20
N GLY A 63 -4.75 -7.47 11.70
CA GLY A 63 -5.51 -6.38 12.31
C GLY A 63 -6.50 -6.86 13.37
N GLY A 64 -7.29 -5.92 13.91
CA GLY A 64 -8.31 -6.22 14.91
C GLY A 64 -9.55 -6.95 14.37
N GLY A 65 -9.78 -6.92 13.05
CA GLY A 65 -10.93 -7.57 12.40
C GLY A 65 -10.66 -8.08 10.99
N THR A 66 -9.43 -7.92 10.50
CA THR A 66 -9.01 -8.38 9.18
C THR A 66 -7.68 -9.12 9.31
N PHE A 67 -7.47 -10.07 8.43
CA PHE A 67 -6.24 -10.83 8.33
C PHE A 67 -5.89 -10.97 6.86
N ASP A 68 -4.79 -10.35 6.46
CA ASP A 68 -4.38 -10.22 5.08
C ASP A 68 -2.94 -10.75 4.92
N VAL A 69 -2.76 -11.63 3.92
CA VAL A 69 -1.44 -12.17 3.58
C VAL A 69 -1.16 -11.84 2.13
N SER A 70 0.04 -11.30 1.87
CA SER A 70 0.49 -10.97 0.52
C SER A 70 1.90 -11.49 0.30
N ILE A 71 2.16 -12.09 -0.86
CA ILE A 71 3.51 -12.42 -1.31
C ILE A 71 3.89 -11.38 -2.36
N LEU A 72 4.99 -10.68 -2.12
CA LEU A 72 5.57 -9.68 -3.02
C LEU A 72 6.88 -10.22 -3.57
N ILE A 73 7.09 -9.99 -4.86
CA ILE A 73 8.39 -10.14 -5.50
C ILE A 73 8.97 -8.73 -5.61
N ILE A 74 10.13 -8.51 -5.00
CA ILE A 74 10.85 -7.24 -5.05
C ILE A 74 12.13 -7.47 -5.83
N ASP A 75 12.26 -6.79 -6.96
CA ASP A 75 13.45 -6.80 -7.81
C ASP A 75 13.99 -5.37 -7.94
N ASN A 76 15.32 -5.24 -8.06
CA ASN A 76 16.04 -3.96 -8.03
C ASN A 76 16.82 -3.72 -9.32
#